data_AF-A0A536WP37-F1
#
_entry.id   AF-A0A536WP37-F1
#
_cell.length_a   1.000
_cell.length_b   1.000
_cell.length_c   1.000
_cell.angle_alpha   90.00
_cell.angle_beta   90.00
_cell.angle_gamma   90.00
#
_symmetry.space_group_name_H-M   'P 1'
#
loop_
_entity.id
_entity.type
_entity.pdbx_description
1 polymer ?
#
loop_
_entity_poly.entity_id
_entity_poly.type
_entity_poly.pdbx_seq_one_letter_code
_entity_poly.pdbx_strand_id
1 'polypeptide(L)' 'MIDKKAARLRRASQTRRKIRELAKVRLAVHRTNTHIYAQLRSVDGKVLTSASTTEKEVRTAVP' A
#
# COMPACT_ATOMS: atom_id res chain seq x y z
N MET A 1 -2.30 -11.95 23.39
CA MET A 1 -2.02 -12.16 21.96
C MET A 1 -1.84 -10.80 21.29
N ILE A 2 -0.70 -10.50 20.68
CA ILE A 2 -0.45 -9.17 20.08
C ILE A 2 -1.20 -9.04 18.75
N ASP A 3 -2.08 -8.06 18.64
CA ASP A 3 -2.69 -7.70 17.36
C ASP A 3 -1.64 -7.07 16.42
N LYS A 4 -1.10 -7.90 15.51
CA LYS A 4 -0.12 -7.51 14.50
C LYS A 4 -0.66 -6.43 13.54
N LYS A 5 -1.98 -6.38 13.31
CA LYS A 5 -2.62 -5.40 12.43
C LYS A 5 -2.61 -4.03 13.09
N ALA A 6 -3.04 -3.93 14.35
CA ALA A 6 -2.99 -2.68 15.11
C ALA A 6 -1.56 -2.13 15.24
N ALA A 7 -0.58 -2.99 15.56
CA ALA A 7 0.82 -2.58 15.67
C ALA A 7 1.40 -2.07 14.33
N ARG A 8 1.01 -2.69 13.21
CA ARG A 8 1.41 -2.23 11.86
C ARG A 8 0.79 -0.87 11.53
N LEU A 9 -0.51 -0.68 11.80
CA LEU A 9 -1.19 0.59 11.53
C LEU A 9 -0.56 1.73 12.33
N ARG A 10 -0.24 1.50 13.62
CA ARG A 10 0.44 2.49 14.46
C ARG A 10 1.77 2.96 13.86
N ARG A 11 2.62 2.02 13.40
CA ARG A 11 3.91 2.36 12.76
C ARG A 11 3.72 3.13 11.45
N ALA A 12 2.73 2.77 10.64
CA ALA A 12 2.48 3.43 9.37
C ALA A 12 1.92 4.86 9.51
N SER A 13 1.27 5.18 10.64
CA SER A 13 0.60 6.46 10.85
C SER A 13 1.54 7.66 10.77
N GLN A 14 2.74 7.58 11.35
CA GLN A 14 3.70 8.70 11.35
C GLN A 14 4.12 9.09 9.93
N THR A 15 4.58 8.11 9.14
CA THR A 15 4.99 8.32 7.74
C THR A 15 3.82 8.83 6.90
N ARG A 16 2.62 8.26 7.07
CA ARG A 16 1.42 8.69 6.33
C ARG A 16 1.04 10.13 6.64
N ARG A 17 1.24 10.60 7.88
CA ARG A 17 1.02 11.99 8.27
C ARG A 17 2.02 12.91 7.59
N LYS A 18 3.32 12.57 7.61
CA LYS A 18 4.34 13.40 6.96
C LYS A 18 4.15 13.50 5.44
N ILE A 19 3.80 12.40 4.80
CA ILE A 19 3.48 12.40 3.35
C ILE A 19 2.29 13.31 3.03
N ARG A 20 1.26 13.30 3.90
CA ARG A 20 0.09 14.19 3.75
C ARG A 20 0.48 15.65 3.90
N GLU A 21 1.32 15.97 4.89
CA GLU A 21 1.86 17.32 5.11
C GLU A 21 2.64 17.84 3.89
N LEU A 22 3.44 16.99 3.26
CA LEU A 22 4.23 17.34 2.06
C LEU A 22 3.39 17.45 0.78
N ALA A 23 2.11 17.08 0.81
CA ALA A 23 1.21 17.07 -0.33
C ALA A 23 1.80 16.37 -1.57
N LYS A 24 2.45 15.22 -1.37
CA LYS A 24 3.02 14.41 -2.46
C LYS A 24 2.18 13.16 -2.73
N VAL A 25 2.21 12.73 -3.99
CA VAL A 25 1.70 11.43 -4.43
C VAL A 25 2.45 10.34 -3.66
N ARG A 26 1.73 9.30 -3.22
CA ARG A 26 2.32 8.20 -2.44
C ARG A 26 2.06 6.84 -3.07
N LEU A 27 3.09 6.00 -3.07
CA LEU A 27 2.95 4.58 -3.33
C LEU A 27 2.64 3.86 -2.01
N ALA A 28 1.45 3.28 -1.90
CA ALA A 28 1.02 2.49 -0.75
C ALA A 28 1.13 1.00 -1.06
N VAL A 29 2.04 0.31 -0.36
CA VAL A 29 2.21 -1.14 -0.49
C VAL A 29 1.53 -1.86 0.68
N HIS A 30 0.76 -2.90 0.37
CA HIS A 30 0.15 -3.79 1.33
C HIS A 30 0.59 -5.23 1.04
N ARG A 31 1.16 -5.89 2.04
CA ARG A 31 1.63 -7.27 1.95
C ARG A 31 0.83 -8.16 2.90
N THR A 32 0.25 -9.23 2.37
CA THR A 32 -0.30 -10.34 3.14
C THR A 32 0.70 -11.51 3.11
N ASN A 33 0.34 -12.65 3.69
CA ASN A 33 1.21 -13.83 3.64
C ASN A 33 1.34 -14.40 2.22
N THR A 34 0.33 -14.21 1.36
CA THR A 34 0.23 -14.84 0.03
C THR A 34 0.30 -13.85 -1.13
N HIS A 35 0.00 -12.57 -0.90
CA HIS A 35 -0.14 -11.58 -1.96
C HIS A 35 0.48 -10.23 -1.58
N ILE A 36 0.85 -9.49 -2.62
CA ILE A 36 1.30 -8.11 -2.49
C ILE A 36 0.46 -7.21 -3.40
N TYR A 37 0.16 -6.02 -2.89
CA TYR A 37 -0.68 -5.03 -3.53
C TYR A 37 0.03 -3.68 -3.46
N ALA A 38 0.05 -2.95 -4.56
CA ALA A 38 0.61 -1.62 -4.66
C ALA A 38 -0.41 -0.65 -5.26
N GLN A 39 -0.56 0.52 -4.65
CA GLN A 39 -1.47 1.57 -5.12
C GLN A 39 -0.75 2.91 -5.15
N LEU A 40 -0.78 3.61 -6.29
CA LEU A 40 -0.37 5.00 -6.39
C LEU A 40 -1.56 5.89 -6.03
N ARG A 41 -1.42 6.71 -4.99
CA ARG A 41 -2.49 7.59 -4.49
C ARG A 41 -2.14 9.05 -4.67
N SER A 42 -3.08 9.80 -5.25
CA SER A 42 -3.06 11.26 -5.28
C SER A 42 -3.18 11.84 -3.86
N VAL A 43 -2.81 13.10 -3.73
CA VAL A 43 -2.94 13.90 -2.50
C VAL A 43 -4.40 13.94 -2.03
N ASP A 44 -5.35 14.00 -2.96
CA ASP A 44 -6.80 14.03 -2.70
C ASP A 44 -7.38 12.66 -2.30
N GLY A 45 -6.56 11.62 -2.26
CA GLY A 45 -6.97 10.28 -1.86
C GLY A 45 -7.47 9.38 -3.00
N LYS A 46 -7.56 9.91 -4.24
CA LYS A 46 -7.87 9.12 -5.44
C LYS A 46 -6.73 8.14 -5.76
N VAL A 47 -7.07 6.92 -6.16
CA VAL A 47 -6.09 5.95 -6.68
C VAL A 47 -5.85 6.28 -8.16
N LEU A 48 -4.59 6.55 -8.50
CA LEU A 48 -4.16 6.87 -9.86
C LEU A 48 -3.89 5.61 -10.67
N THR A 49 -3.18 4.66 -10.06
CA THR A 49 -2.91 3.34 -10.64
C THR A 49 -2.72 2.31 -9.53
N SER A 50 -2.89 1.03 -9.84
CA SER A 50 -2.67 -0.09 -8.93
C SER A 50 -2.10 -1.28 -9.67
N ALA A 51 -1.29 -2.07 -8.96
CA ALA A 51 -0.78 -3.33 -9.45
C ALA A 51 -0.75 -4.35 -8.29
N SER A 52 -1.05 -5.61 -8.58
CA SER A 52 -1.15 -6.65 -7.56
C SER A 52 -0.83 -8.04 -8.10
N THR A 53 -0.34 -8.93 -7.25
CA THR A 53 -0.11 -10.35 -7.61
C THR A 53 -1.40 -11.13 -7.89
N THR A 54 -2.55 -10.53 -7.62
CA THR A 54 -3.87 -11.09 -7.96
C THR A 54 -4.28 -10.81 -9.40
N GLU A 55 -3.63 -9.87 -10.08
CA GLU A 55 -3.88 -9.60 -11.49
C GLU A 55 -3.36 -10.76 -12.35
N LYS A 56 -4.18 -11.18 -13.32
CA LYS A 56 -3.88 -12.35 -14.17
C LYS A 56 -2.58 -12.18 -14.94
N GLU A 57 -2.39 -11.00 -15.54
CA GLU A 57 -1.21 -10.65 -16.34
C GLU A 57 0.07 -10.70 -15.49
N VAL A 58 0.02 -10.15 -14.27
CA VAL A 58 1.15 -10.16 -13.33
C VAL A 58 1.45 -11.58 -12.87
N ARG A 59 0.42 -12.38 -12.59
CA ARG A 59 0.59 -13.78 -12.17
C ARG A 59 1.19 -14.66 -13.27
N THR A 60 0.88 -14.40 -14.54
CA THR A 60 1.49 -15.12 -15.66
C THR A 60 2.93 -14.70 -15.94
N ALA A 61 3.32 -13.48 -15.55
CA ALA A 61 4.65 -12.94 -15.78
C ALA A 61 5.66 -13.27 -14.67
N VAL A 62 5.20 -13.68 -13.48
CA VAL A 62 6.05 -14.08 -12.36
C VAL A 62 6.17 -15.61 -12.36
N PRO A 63 7.39 -16.19 -12.34
CA PRO A 63 7.62 -17.63 -12.31
C PRO A 63 6.93 -18.36 -11.14
#